data_AF-A0A846PJX4-F1
#
_entry.id   AF-A0A846PJX4-F1
#
_cell.length_a   1.000
_cell.length_b   1.000
_cell.length_c   1.000
_cell.angle_alpha   90.00
_cell.angle_beta   90.00
_cell.angle_gamma   90.00
#
_symmetry.space_group_name_H-M   'P 1'
#
loop_
_entity.id
_entity.type
_entity.pdbx_description
1 polymer ?
#
loop_
_entity_poly.entity_id
_entity_poly.type
_entity_poly.pdbx_seq_one_letter_code
_entity_poly.pdbx_strand_id
1 'polypeptide(L)'
;EFIAATEAIGNVDTNIWLIDMSEHEISQRIRQLRHRMALRWTWLSRVRVPYIPREDDITRLWEQGYKDEVLNSEQRKLEMLRLEAPHVWRVLIDERNALMAVRLAWIASEKLREDEEPKILALVGAAHVDGIKALLKEPIAIKENLRRLSLTFTPPTLIRRISVNAD
;
A
#
# COMPACT_ATOMS: atom_id res chain seq x y z
N GLU A 1 1.74 9.87 3.50
CA GLU A 1 0.52 9.75 2.67
C GLU A 1 -0.71 10.35 3.33
N PHE A 2 -1.07 9.95 4.56
CA PHE A 2 -2.26 10.49 5.25
C PHE A 2 -2.27 12.02 5.40
N ILE A 3 -1.18 12.64 5.89
CA ILE A 3 -1.09 14.11 6.03
C ILE A 3 -1.25 14.79 4.67
N ALA A 4 -0.50 14.35 3.66
CA ALA A 4 -0.61 14.88 2.30
C ALA A 4 -2.02 14.69 1.71
N ALA A 5 -2.72 13.60 2.02
CA ALA A 5 -4.10 13.38 1.60
C ALA A 5 -5.06 14.36 2.29
N THR A 6 -4.88 14.59 3.60
CA THR A 6 -5.67 15.58 4.35
C THR A 6 -5.41 17.00 3.88
N GLU A 7 -4.16 17.33 3.53
CA GLU A 7 -3.80 18.64 2.97
C GLU A 7 -4.34 18.84 1.56
N ALA A 8 -4.24 17.82 0.69
CA ALA A 8 -4.74 17.87 -0.68
C ALA A 8 -6.27 18.06 -0.75
N ILE A 9 -6.99 17.53 0.24
CA ILE A 9 -8.44 17.68 0.38
C ILE A 9 -8.83 19.04 0.98
N GLY A 10 -7.94 19.65 1.78
CA GLY A 10 -8.20 20.95 2.42
C GLY A 10 -9.49 20.96 3.26
N ASN A 11 -10.40 21.89 2.95
CA ASN A 11 -11.69 22.03 3.63
C ASN A 11 -12.87 21.47 2.81
N VAL A 12 -12.61 20.61 1.83
CA VAL A 12 -13.68 19.97 1.06
C VAL A 12 -14.39 18.94 1.94
N ASP A 13 -15.72 18.99 1.96
CA ASP A 13 -16.56 17.99 2.62
C ASP A 13 -16.51 16.68 1.82
N THR A 14 -15.60 15.79 2.21
CA THR A 14 -15.42 14.48 1.58
C THR A 14 -15.02 13.43 2.60
N ASN A 15 -15.38 12.18 2.30
CA ASN A 15 -14.96 11.02 3.09
C ASN A 15 -13.48 10.71 2.85
N ILE A 16 -12.75 10.44 3.93
CA ILE A 16 -11.36 9.98 3.88
C ILE A 16 -11.33 8.49 4.22
N TRP A 17 -10.76 7.67 3.36
CA TRP A 17 -10.69 6.22 3.55
C TRP A 17 -9.24 5.74 3.68
N LEU A 18 -8.96 4.92 4.68
CA LEU A 18 -7.73 4.13 4.72
C LEU A 18 -7.93 2.84 3.95
N ILE A 19 -7.15 2.65 2.90
CA ILE A 19 -7.28 1.52 1.97
C ILE A 19 -6.15 0.49 2.10
N ASP A 20 -5.06 0.81 2.78
CA ASP A 20 -3.90 -0.07 2.91
C ASP A 20 -3.96 -0.98 4.16
N MET A 21 -3.10 -1.98 4.19
CA MET A 21 -2.87 -2.86 5.33
C MET A 21 -2.21 -2.09 6.48
N SER A 22 -2.61 -2.38 7.72
CA SER A 22 -1.92 -1.81 8.89
C SER A 22 -0.51 -2.38 9.05
N GLU A 23 0.40 -1.62 9.66
CA GLU A 23 1.77 -2.11 9.98
C GLU A 23 1.77 -3.39 10.80
N HIS A 24 0.78 -3.54 11.69
CA HIS A 24 0.60 -4.74 12.49
C HIS A 24 0.27 -5.96 11.62
N GLU A 25 -0.69 -5.83 10.71
CA GLU A 25 -1.05 -6.88 9.76
C GLU A 25 0.14 -7.21 8.83
N ILE A 26 0.85 -6.20 8.31
CA ILE A 26 2.06 -6.40 7.49
C ILE A 26 3.08 -7.24 8.26
N SER A 27 3.38 -6.84 9.49
CA SER A 27 4.34 -7.54 10.37
C SER A 27 3.88 -8.97 10.68
N GLN A 28 2.60 -9.17 10.98
CA GLN A 28 2.03 -10.49 11.21
C GLN A 28 2.16 -11.38 9.98
N ARG A 29 1.82 -10.87 8.78
CA ARG A 29 1.85 -11.65 7.54
C ARG A 29 3.27 -12.02 7.12
N ILE A 30 4.23 -11.09 7.24
CA ILE A 30 5.65 -11.40 7.02
C ILE A 30 6.12 -12.53 7.97
N ARG A 31 5.77 -12.46 9.27
CA ARG A 31 6.11 -13.52 10.22
C ARG A 31 5.46 -14.86 9.84
N GLN A 32 4.18 -14.89 9.51
CA GLN A 32 3.47 -16.12 9.14
C GLN A 32 4.10 -16.80 7.91
N LEU A 33 4.45 -16.02 6.88
CA LEU A 33 5.13 -16.54 5.69
C LEU A 33 6.56 -17.01 6.01
N ARG A 34 7.27 -16.30 6.90
CA ARG A 34 8.59 -16.74 7.40
C ARG A 34 8.50 -18.09 8.12
N HIS A 35 7.49 -18.30 8.96
CA HIS A 35 7.29 -19.56 9.67
C HIS A 35 6.96 -20.73 8.72
N ARG A 36 6.21 -20.48 7.65
CA ARG A 36 5.98 -21.49 6.59
C ARG A 36 7.26 -21.85 5.82
N MET A 37 8.22 -20.93 5.74
CA MET A 37 9.54 -21.16 5.10
C MET A 37 10.62 -21.65 6.07
N ALA A 38 10.38 -21.65 7.39
CA ALA A 38 11.34 -22.02 8.42
C ALA A 38 11.74 -23.52 8.40
N LEU A 39 11.09 -24.34 7.57
CA LEU A 39 11.54 -25.71 7.27
C LEU A 39 12.70 -25.78 6.27
N ARG A 40 13.17 -24.66 5.68
CA ARG A 40 14.29 -24.72 4.73
C ARG A 40 15.52 -23.85 5.01
N TRP A 41 15.49 -22.79 5.84
CA TRP A 41 16.67 -21.89 5.89
C TRP A 41 16.83 -21.14 7.23
N THR A 42 17.85 -21.53 8.02
CA THR A 42 18.22 -20.97 9.34
C THR A 42 19.22 -19.80 9.31
N TRP A 43 19.64 -19.32 8.13
CA TRP A 43 20.69 -18.30 7.98
C TRP A 43 20.20 -16.83 7.99
N LEU A 44 18.92 -16.56 7.71
CA LEU A 44 18.36 -15.20 7.58
C LEU A 44 17.93 -14.55 8.90
N SER A 45 18.08 -15.25 10.03
CA SER A 45 17.82 -14.70 11.37
C SER A 45 18.74 -13.53 11.77
N ARG A 46 19.68 -13.15 10.88
CA ARG A 46 20.53 -11.95 10.99
C ARG A 46 20.21 -10.83 10.00
N VAL A 47 19.13 -10.91 9.22
CA VAL A 47 18.72 -9.78 8.39
C VAL A 47 18.04 -8.74 9.28
N ARG A 48 18.87 -7.94 9.95
CA ARG A 48 18.58 -6.51 10.10
C ARG A 48 18.38 -6.04 8.66
N VAL A 49 17.13 -5.82 8.22
CA VAL A 49 16.84 -5.39 6.85
C VAL A 49 17.56 -4.06 6.64
N PRO A 50 18.70 -4.00 5.92
CA PRO A 50 19.51 -2.80 5.80
C PRO A 50 19.00 -1.92 4.64
N TYR A 51 17.74 -2.13 4.24
CA TYR A 51 17.07 -1.46 3.13
C TYR A 51 16.19 -0.28 3.60
N ILE A 52 16.51 0.30 4.75
CA ILE A 52 16.03 1.63 5.12
C ILE A 52 17.26 2.53 5.00
N PRO A 53 17.33 3.37 3.96
CA PRO A 53 18.35 4.41 3.84
C PRO A 53 18.32 5.26 5.11
N ARG A 54 19.43 5.92 5.48
CA ARG A 54 19.29 7.07 6.39
C ARG A 54 18.32 8.03 5.68
N GLU A 55 17.10 8.17 6.21
CA GLU A 55 16.00 8.97 5.62
C GLU A 55 16.50 10.37 5.19
N ASP A 56 17.46 10.88 5.95
CA ASP A 56 18.12 12.16 5.75
C ASP A 56 18.73 12.35 4.34
N ASP A 57 19.35 11.33 3.75
CA ASP A 57 20.07 11.49 2.47
C ASP A 57 19.11 11.42 1.26
N ILE A 58 18.05 10.63 1.36
CA ILE A 58 17.02 10.53 0.32
C ILE A 58 16.16 11.79 0.29
N THR A 59 15.76 12.26 1.47
CA THR A 59 14.94 13.47 1.58
C THR A 59 15.70 14.66 1.02
N ARG A 60 17.01 14.77 1.33
CA ARG A 60 17.87 15.81 0.78
C ARG A 60 18.00 15.73 -0.75
N LEU A 61 18.26 14.56 -1.32
CA LEU A 61 18.36 14.40 -2.79
C LEU A 61 17.03 14.74 -3.48
N TRP A 62 15.92 14.36 -2.86
CA TRP A 62 14.58 14.69 -3.34
C TRP A 62 14.32 16.20 -3.36
N GLU A 63 14.66 16.90 -2.27
CA GLU A 63 14.52 18.36 -2.15
C GLU A 63 15.43 19.11 -3.13
N GLN A 64 16.62 18.57 -3.42
CA GLN A 64 17.56 19.12 -4.40
C GLN A 64 17.15 18.91 -5.87
N GLY A 65 16.03 18.22 -6.12
CA GLY A 65 15.49 18.02 -7.47
C GLY A 65 15.92 16.72 -8.14
N TYR A 66 16.69 15.85 -7.47
CA TYR A 66 17.13 14.56 -8.00
C TYR A 66 16.06 13.45 -7.86
N LYS A 67 14.81 13.79 -8.13
CA LYS A 67 13.66 12.90 -7.91
C LYS A 67 13.76 11.61 -8.71
N ASP A 68 14.16 11.71 -9.98
CA ASP A 68 14.28 10.53 -10.86
C ASP A 68 15.38 9.58 -10.38
N GLU A 69 16.48 10.10 -9.85
CA GLU A 69 17.58 9.29 -9.31
C GLU A 69 17.17 8.58 -8.03
N VAL A 70 16.44 9.28 -7.14
CA VAL A 70 15.84 8.70 -5.94
C VAL A 70 14.89 7.57 -6.34
N LEU A 71 13.94 7.83 -7.23
CA LEU A 71 12.95 6.84 -7.69
C LEU A 71 13.62 5.62 -8.33
N ASN A 72 14.61 5.83 -9.19
CA ASN A 72 15.36 4.73 -9.82
C ASN A 72 16.14 3.91 -8.80
N SER A 73 16.75 4.56 -7.80
CA SER A 73 17.48 3.86 -6.74
C SER A 73 16.55 3.01 -5.88
N GLU A 74 15.39 3.56 -5.51
CA GLU A 74 14.36 2.86 -4.73
C GLU A 74 13.77 1.70 -5.52
N GLN A 75 13.54 1.87 -6.84
CA GLN A 75 13.06 0.78 -7.68
C GLN A 75 14.06 -0.37 -7.81
N ARG A 76 15.37 -0.07 -7.95
CA ARG A 76 16.41 -1.12 -7.93
C ARG A 76 16.45 -1.86 -6.60
N LYS A 77 16.30 -1.13 -5.49
CA LYS A 77 16.27 -1.72 -4.15
C LYS A 77 15.05 -2.64 -3.95
N LEU A 78 13.91 -2.21 -4.46
CA LEU A 78 12.68 -2.99 -4.48
C LEU A 78 12.86 -4.29 -5.28
N GLU A 79 13.46 -4.24 -6.47
CA GLU A 79 13.75 -5.46 -7.24
C GLU A 79 14.73 -6.40 -6.53
N MET A 80 15.74 -5.87 -5.82
CA MET A 80 16.60 -6.71 -4.98
C MET A 80 15.83 -7.40 -3.85
N LEU A 81 14.88 -6.71 -3.22
CA LEU A 81 14.02 -7.31 -2.21
C LEU A 81 13.19 -8.47 -2.78
N ARG A 82 12.72 -8.34 -4.03
CA ARG A 82 12.00 -9.40 -4.74
C ARG A 82 12.83 -10.68 -4.87
N LEU A 83 14.13 -10.55 -5.11
CA LEU A 83 15.06 -11.67 -5.27
C LEU A 83 15.47 -12.29 -3.92
N GLU A 84 15.89 -11.45 -2.98
CA GLU A 84 16.50 -11.88 -1.72
C GLU A 84 15.47 -12.32 -0.68
N ALA A 85 14.30 -11.67 -0.66
CA ALA A 85 13.25 -11.93 0.30
C ALA A 85 11.86 -11.93 -0.37
N PRO A 86 11.58 -12.88 -1.26
CA PRO A 86 10.33 -12.92 -2.04
C PRO A 86 9.07 -12.98 -1.18
N HIS A 87 9.16 -13.52 0.04
CA HIS A 87 8.05 -13.53 1.00
C HIS A 87 7.79 -12.14 1.60
N VAL A 88 8.83 -11.31 1.79
CA VAL A 88 8.68 -9.92 2.22
C VAL A 88 8.14 -9.09 1.07
N TRP A 89 8.69 -9.24 -0.14
CA TRP A 89 8.16 -8.61 -1.36
C TRP A 89 6.67 -8.90 -1.54
N ARG A 90 6.28 -10.17 -1.42
CA ARG A 90 4.88 -10.59 -1.54
C ARG A 90 3.97 -9.79 -0.61
N VAL A 91 4.35 -9.59 0.66
CA VAL A 91 3.52 -8.83 1.60
C VAL A 91 3.58 -7.34 1.28
N LEU A 92 4.78 -6.79 1.11
CA LEU A 92 4.98 -5.36 0.95
C LEU A 92 4.43 -4.82 -0.36
N ILE A 93 4.32 -5.63 -1.41
CA ILE A 93 3.86 -5.22 -2.75
C ILE A 93 2.61 -6.00 -3.17
N ASP A 94 2.71 -7.30 -3.41
CA ASP A 94 1.61 -8.06 -4.06
C ASP A 94 0.33 -8.06 -3.22
N GLU A 95 0.45 -8.33 -1.92
CA GLU A 95 -0.70 -8.43 -1.01
C GLU A 95 -1.33 -7.07 -0.74
N ARG A 96 -0.51 -6.04 -0.53
CA ARG A 96 -0.96 -4.66 -0.34
C ARG A 96 -1.63 -4.11 -1.59
N ASN A 97 -1.08 -4.37 -2.78
CA ASN A 97 -1.70 -3.98 -4.06
C ASN A 97 -3.07 -4.62 -4.23
N ALA A 98 -3.19 -5.94 -3.99
CA ALA A 98 -4.46 -6.64 -4.09
C ALA A 98 -5.51 -6.09 -3.11
N LEU A 99 -5.11 -5.82 -1.87
CA LEU A 99 -5.99 -5.29 -0.83
C LEU A 99 -6.43 -3.85 -1.10
N MET A 100 -5.51 -2.97 -1.50
CA MET A 100 -5.84 -1.59 -1.88
C MET A 100 -6.74 -1.55 -3.10
N ALA A 101 -6.46 -2.35 -4.13
CA ALA A 101 -7.27 -2.41 -5.34
C ALA A 101 -8.71 -2.89 -5.05
N VAL A 102 -8.89 -3.96 -4.27
CA VAL A 102 -10.24 -4.43 -3.93
C VAL A 102 -11.01 -3.42 -3.09
N ARG A 103 -10.34 -2.70 -2.18
CA ARG A 103 -10.97 -1.67 -1.34
C ARG A 103 -11.37 -0.43 -2.15
N LEU A 104 -10.55 -0.01 -3.11
CA LEU A 104 -10.90 1.05 -4.06
C LEU A 104 -12.11 0.65 -4.92
N ALA A 105 -12.12 -0.58 -5.46
CA ALA A 105 -13.25 -1.10 -6.21
C ALA A 105 -14.52 -1.18 -5.35
N TRP A 106 -14.39 -1.54 -4.07
CA TRP A 106 -15.49 -1.54 -3.12
C TRP A 106 -16.06 -0.12 -2.90
N ILE A 107 -15.21 0.88 -2.62
CA ILE A 107 -15.65 2.29 -2.44
C ILE A 107 -16.41 2.79 -3.67
N ALA A 108 -15.86 2.55 -4.86
CA ALA A 108 -16.51 2.95 -6.11
C ALA A 108 -17.87 2.25 -6.27
N SER A 109 -17.96 0.97 -5.91
CA SER A 109 -19.19 0.20 -5.99
C SER A 109 -20.25 0.65 -4.99
N GLU A 110 -19.87 1.05 -3.77
CA GLU A 110 -20.83 1.63 -2.81
C GLU A 110 -21.40 2.94 -3.35
N LYS A 111 -20.55 3.82 -3.89
CA LYS A 111 -20.99 5.10 -4.48
C LYS A 111 -21.90 4.94 -5.69
N LEU A 112 -21.60 3.99 -6.57
CA LEU A 112 -22.48 3.67 -7.69
C LEU A 112 -23.85 3.14 -7.25
N ARG A 113 -23.95 2.43 -6.12
CA ARG A 113 -25.24 2.01 -5.56
C ARG A 113 -26.06 3.17 -5.00
N GLU A 114 -25.40 4.27 -4.64
CA GLU A 114 -26.03 5.54 -4.23
C GLU A 114 -26.42 6.41 -5.43
N ASP A 115 -26.31 5.90 -6.67
CA ASP A 115 -26.50 6.65 -7.93
C ASP A 115 -25.56 7.87 -8.07
N GLU A 116 -24.42 7.84 -7.35
CA GLU A 116 -23.39 8.86 -7.41
C GLU A 116 -22.26 8.42 -8.35
N GLU A 117 -21.82 9.33 -9.24
CA GLU A 117 -20.60 9.12 -10.01
C GLU A 117 -19.36 9.18 -9.08
N PRO A 118 -18.60 8.08 -8.92
CA PRO A 118 -17.52 8.03 -7.94
C PRO A 118 -16.33 8.89 -8.38
N LYS A 119 -16.07 9.99 -7.67
CA LYS A 119 -14.86 10.81 -7.81
C LYS A 119 -13.87 10.46 -6.71
N ILE A 120 -12.91 9.60 -7.02
CA ILE A 120 -11.94 9.08 -6.04
C ILE A 120 -10.53 9.60 -6.35
N LEU A 121 -9.94 10.32 -5.41
CA LEU A 121 -8.50 10.63 -5.40
C LEU A 121 -7.80 9.66 -4.45
N ALA A 122 -6.94 8.79 -4.99
CA ALA A 122 -6.16 7.84 -4.21
C ALA A 122 -4.70 8.30 -4.09
N LEU A 123 -4.21 8.47 -2.86
CA LEU A 123 -2.79 8.69 -2.57
C LEU A 123 -2.19 7.37 -2.08
N VAL A 124 -1.20 6.88 -2.79
CA VAL A 124 -0.49 5.63 -2.50
C VAL A 124 0.98 5.78 -2.86
N GLY A 125 1.83 4.96 -2.24
CA GLY A 125 3.26 4.96 -2.55
C GLY A 125 3.52 4.60 -4.01
N ALA A 126 4.53 5.24 -4.61
CA ALA A 126 4.83 5.10 -6.05
C ALA A 126 4.98 3.63 -6.50
N ALA A 127 5.56 2.78 -5.65
CA ALA A 127 5.72 1.35 -5.90
C ALA A 127 4.40 0.57 -6.10
N HIS A 128 3.27 1.14 -5.68
CA HIS A 128 1.96 0.49 -5.71
C HIS A 128 1.10 0.91 -6.90
N VAL A 129 1.37 2.08 -7.47
CA VAL A 129 0.50 2.72 -8.47
C VAL A 129 0.20 1.80 -9.64
N ASP A 130 1.23 1.24 -10.27
CA ASP A 130 1.07 0.41 -11.47
C ASP A 130 0.39 -0.92 -11.17
N GLY A 131 0.74 -1.54 -10.04
CA GLY A 131 0.10 -2.78 -9.60
C GLY A 131 -1.39 -2.61 -9.31
N ILE A 132 -1.77 -1.53 -8.63
CA ILE A 132 -3.18 -1.19 -8.37
C ILE A 132 -3.91 -0.89 -9.68
N LYS A 133 -3.33 -0.07 -10.58
CA LYS A 133 -3.93 0.26 -11.87
C LYS A 133 -4.17 -0.99 -12.73
N ALA A 134 -3.21 -1.91 -12.78
CA ALA A 134 -3.34 -3.15 -13.52
C ALA A 134 -4.50 -4.00 -12.96
N LEU A 135 -4.58 -4.12 -11.64
CA LEU A 135 -5.64 -4.86 -10.96
C LEU A 135 -7.03 -4.25 -11.18
N LEU A 136 -7.16 -2.92 -11.14
CA LEU A 136 -8.43 -2.23 -11.34
C LEU A 136 -8.96 -2.34 -12.79
N LYS A 137 -8.07 -2.52 -13.79
CA LYS A 137 -8.48 -2.79 -15.18
C LYS A 137 -9.08 -4.19 -15.35
N GLU A 138 -8.72 -5.13 -14.49
CA GLU A 138 -9.16 -6.52 -14.56
C GLU A 138 -9.74 -7.00 -13.21
N PRO A 139 -10.99 -6.65 -12.87
CA PRO A 139 -11.58 -6.95 -11.56
C PRO A 139 -11.58 -8.44 -11.18
N ILE A 140 -11.61 -9.34 -12.17
CA ILE A 140 -11.52 -10.79 -11.94
C ILE A 140 -10.15 -11.15 -11.33
N ALA A 141 -9.06 -10.53 -11.80
CA ALA A 141 -7.71 -10.76 -11.30
C ALA A 141 -7.56 -10.34 -9.83
N ILE A 142 -8.34 -9.36 -9.36
CA ILE A 142 -8.37 -8.98 -7.93
C ILE A 142 -8.85 -10.15 -7.09
N LYS A 143 -9.98 -10.75 -7.45
CA LYS A 143 -10.57 -11.90 -6.73
C LYS A 143 -9.64 -13.11 -6.73
N GLU A 144 -9.00 -13.39 -7.85
CA GLU A 144 -8.03 -14.48 -7.97
C GLU A 144 -6.79 -14.23 -7.10
N ASN A 145 -6.28 -12.99 -7.08
CA ASN A 145 -5.14 -12.64 -6.24
C ASN A 145 -5.47 -12.74 -4.75
N LEU A 146 -6.65 -12.30 -4.30
CA LEU A 146 -7.06 -12.49 -2.89
C LEU A 146 -7.05 -13.97 -2.50
N ARG A 147 -7.57 -14.85 -3.36
CA ARG A 147 -7.56 -16.30 -3.12
C ARG A 147 -6.13 -16.86 -3.10
N ARG A 148 -5.35 -16.59 -4.15
CA ARG A 148 -3.96 -17.08 -4.31
C ARG A 148 -3.07 -16.63 -3.15
N LEU A 149 -3.26 -15.40 -2.68
CA LEU A 149 -2.48 -14.80 -1.60
C LEU A 149 -3.03 -15.14 -0.21
N SER A 150 -4.16 -15.86 -0.12
CA SER A 150 -4.84 -16.16 1.15
C SER A 150 -5.13 -14.88 1.94
N LEU A 151 -5.71 -13.89 1.25
CA LEU A 151 -6.17 -12.63 1.82
C LEU A 151 -7.68 -12.68 2.00
N THR A 152 -8.12 -12.38 3.22
CA THR A 152 -9.54 -12.13 3.51
C THR A 152 -9.83 -10.68 3.17
N PHE A 153 -10.90 -10.44 2.40
CA PHE A 153 -11.35 -9.08 2.17
C PHE A 153 -11.83 -8.45 3.48
N THR A 154 -11.36 -7.24 3.75
CA THR A 154 -11.89 -6.37 4.79
C THR A 154 -12.22 -5.00 4.19
N PRO A 155 -13.38 -4.41 4.52
CA PRO A 155 -13.72 -3.07 4.05
C PRO A 155 -12.65 -2.03 4.43
N PRO A 156 -12.48 -0.97 3.64
CA PRO A 156 -11.61 0.14 4.02
C PRO A 156 -12.14 0.85 5.27
N THR A 157 -11.24 1.48 6.02
CA THR A 157 -11.61 2.22 7.22
C THR A 157 -12.01 3.64 6.86
N LEU A 158 -13.25 4.02 7.14
CA LEU A 158 -13.70 5.41 7.02
C LEU A 158 -13.17 6.23 8.19
N ILE A 159 -12.47 7.32 7.88
CA ILE A 159 -12.13 8.38 8.82
C ILE A 159 -13.09 9.53 8.55
N ARG A 160 -13.99 9.80 9.49
CA ARG A 160 -14.83 11.01 9.46
C ARG A 160 -14.14 12.12 10.23
N ARG A 161 -14.04 13.30 9.62
CA ARG A 161 -13.70 14.53 10.35
C ARG A 161 -14.90 14.89 11.23
N ILE A 162 -14.70 14.97 12.54
CA ILE A 162 -15.71 15.54 13.44
C ILE A 162 -15.66 17.05 13.20
N SER A 163 -16.73 17.64 12.68
CA SER A 163 -16.86 19.09 12.63
C SER A 163 -16.90 19.61 14.07
N VAL A 164 -15.95 20.46 14.44
CA VAL A 164 -16.13 21.29 15.64
C VAL A 164 -17.08 22.38 15.19
N ASN A 165 -18.34 22.34 15.64
CA ASN A 165 -19.23 23.46 15.47
C ASN A 165 -18.58 24.66 16.17
N ALA A 166 -18.24 25.70 15.41
CA ALA A 166 -17.93 26.98 16.00
C ALA A 166 -19.28 27.60 16.41
N ASP A 167 -19.44 27.84 17.71
CA ASP A 167 -20.53 28.63 18.27
C ASP A 167 -20.52 30.08 17.75
#